data_AF-A0A0C3PPY9-F1
#
_entry.id   AF-A0A0C3PPY9-F1
#
_cell.length_a   1.000
_cell.length_b   1.000
_cell.length_c   1.000
_cell.angle_alpha   90.00
_cell.angle_beta   90.00
_cell.angle_gamma   90.00
#
_symmetry.space_group_name_H-M   'P 1'
#
loop_
_entity.id
_entity.type
_entity.pdbx_description
1 polymer ?
#
loop_
_entity_poly.entity_id
_entity_poly.type
_entity_poly.pdbx_seq_one_letter_code
_entity_poly.pdbx_strand_id
1 'polypeptide(L)'
;MLAAIRTRPAARAYSQAVAQPVRHAYFVPRNSLGSVPVYTDTRMHNKLCTLVRNVEGNVEKLAADLQQSLFPADAPEAARLRVTAVRSRHVVLTGGHYKKEVLAWLHARGF
;
A
#
# COMPACT_ATOMS: atom_id res chain seq x y z
N MET A 1 47.36 -49.00 12.19
CA MET A 1 46.79 -47.78 12.80
C MET A 1 46.27 -46.89 11.66
N LEU A 2 44.96 -46.83 11.44
CA LEU A 2 44.33 -46.06 10.35
C LEU A 2 43.82 -44.73 10.91
N ALA A 3 44.32 -43.61 10.36
CA ALA A 3 43.90 -42.27 10.72
C ALA A 3 42.66 -41.86 9.89
N ALA A 4 41.59 -41.43 10.57
CA ALA A 4 40.35 -41.00 9.94
C ALA A 4 40.44 -39.52 9.51
N ILE A 5 40.24 -39.25 8.22
CA ILE A 5 40.18 -37.90 7.64
C ILE A 5 38.78 -37.34 7.88
N ARG A 6 38.66 -36.25 8.64
CA ARG A 6 37.41 -35.49 8.81
C ARG A 6 37.30 -34.39 7.74
N THR A 7 36.45 -34.60 6.75
CA THR A 7 36.09 -33.57 5.77
C THR A 7 35.08 -32.60 6.40
N ARG A 8 35.43 -31.32 6.53
CA ARG A 8 34.50 -30.26 6.96
C ARG A 8 33.70 -29.74 5.76
N PRO A 9 32.36 -29.60 5.85
CA PRO A 9 31.60 -29.02 4.75
C PRO A 9 31.86 -27.51 4.65
N ALA A 10 32.07 -27.02 3.44
CA ALA A 10 32.23 -25.60 3.16
C ALA A 10 30.90 -24.86 3.41
N ALA A 11 30.94 -23.78 4.18
CA ALA A 11 29.78 -22.95 4.46
C ALA A 11 29.32 -22.24 3.17
N ARG A 12 28.08 -22.50 2.76
CA ARG A 12 27.44 -21.84 1.62
C ARG A 12 27.14 -20.39 2.02
N ALA A 13 27.84 -19.43 1.44
CA ALA A 13 27.54 -18.02 1.61
C ALA A 13 26.22 -17.71 0.89
N TYR A 14 25.17 -17.42 1.64
CA TYR A 14 23.93 -16.88 1.11
C TYR A 14 24.12 -15.38 0.95
N SER A 15 24.29 -14.88 -0.27
CA SER A 15 24.22 -13.45 -0.56
C SER A 15 22.78 -12.98 -0.29
N GLN A 16 22.56 -12.35 0.85
CA GLN A 16 21.31 -11.66 1.13
C GLN A 16 21.23 -10.44 0.21
N ALA A 17 20.35 -10.50 -0.78
CA ALA A 17 20.02 -9.31 -1.57
C ALA A 17 19.39 -8.29 -0.62
N VAL A 18 20.10 -7.20 -0.35
CA VAL A 18 19.59 -6.08 0.44
C VAL A 18 18.48 -5.44 -0.38
N ALA A 19 17.22 -5.71 -0.02
CA ALA A 19 16.07 -5.08 -0.66
C ALA A 19 16.19 -3.56 -0.49
N GLN A 20 16.42 -2.83 -1.58
CA GLN A 20 16.44 -1.37 -1.50
C GLN A 20 15.03 -0.90 -1.13
N PRO A 21 14.89 0.00 -0.15
CA PRO A 21 13.58 0.52 0.24
C PRO A 21 12.99 1.29 -0.95
N VAL A 22 11.81 0.86 -1.41
CA VAL A 22 11.06 1.56 -2.47
C VAL A 22 10.69 2.93 -1.94
N ARG A 23 11.29 3.99 -2.50
CA ARG A 23 11.00 5.37 -2.13
C ARG A 23 9.88 5.92 -3.00
N HIS A 24 8.68 5.94 -2.45
CA HIS A 24 7.53 6.60 -3.07
C HIS A 24 7.59 8.11 -2.81
N ALA A 25 6.94 8.91 -3.66
CA ALA A 25 6.82 10.37 -3.47
C ALA A 25 5.89 10.76 -2.29
N TYR A 26 5.22 9.77 -1.72
CA TYR A 26 4.33 9.87 -0.57
C TYR A 26 4.56 8.69 0.38
N PHE A 27 4.15 8.86 1.63
CA PHE A 27 4.21 7.82 2.64
C PHE A 27 2.90 7.75 3.41
N VAL A 28 2.46 6.54 3.73
CA VAL A 28 1.25 6.30 4.54
C VAL A 28 1.68 5.64 5.84
N PRO A 29 1.93 6.41 6.92
CA PRO A 29 2.32 5.86 8.21
C PRO A 29 1.21 5.02 8.81
N ARG A 30 1.61 3.98 9.55
CA ARG A 30 0.68 3.24 10.41
C ARG A 30 0.18 4.14 11.54
N ASN A 31 -1.06 3.92 11.96
CA ASN A 31 -1.60 4.59 13.14
C ASN A 31 -0.97 4.06 14.44
N SER A 32 -1.33 4.64 15.59
CA SER A 32 -0.83 4.23 16.90
C SER A 32 -1.11 2.76 17.25
N LEU A 33 -2.08 2.13 16.58
CA LEU A 33 -2.42 0.71 16.72
C LEU A 33 -1.74 -0.18 15.64
N GLY A 34 -0.78 0.35 14.88
CA GLY A 34 -0.05 -0.38 13.83
C GLY A 34 -0.86 -0.64 12.54
N SER A 35 -2.08 -0.11 12.43
CA SER A 35 -2.96 -0.32 11.27
C SER A 35 -2.79 0.75 10.19
N VAL A 36 -2.97 0.39 8.93
CA VAL A 36 -3.01 1.37 7.83
C VAL A 36 -4.25 2.25 7.99
N PRO A 37 -4.14 3.60 7.90
CA PRO A 37 -5.23 4.53 8.16
C PRO A 37 -6.26 4.61 7.00
N VAL A 38 -6.88 3.48 6.65
CA VAL A 38 -7.96 3.39 5.65
C VAL A 38 -9.32 3.20 6.33
N TYR A 39 -10.23 4.13 6.09
CA TYR A 39 -11.54 4.20 6.75
C TYR A 39 -12.69 4.23 5.75
N THR A 40 -13.87 3.82 6.19
CA THR A 40 -15.12 4.01 5.46
C THR A 40 -15.87 5.15 6.13
N ASP A 41 -16.41 6.06 5.33
CA ASP A 41 -17.12 7.25 5.80
C ASP A 41 -18.51 7.32 5.15
N THR A 42 -19.52 7.65 5.96
CA THR A 42 -20.94 7.71 5.60
C THR A 42 -21.48 9.11 5.90
N ARG A 43 -21.04 10.14 5.15
CA ARG A 43 -21.35 11.53 5.50
C ARG A 43 -22.77 11.98 5.13
N MET A 44 -23.40 11.42 4.11
CA MET A 44 -24.73 11.89 3.69
C MET A 44 -25.48 10.82 2.89
N HIS A 45 -26.63 10.37 3.41
CA HIS A 45 -27.64 9.52 2.75
C HIS A 45 -27.05 8.36 1.91
N ASN A 46 -26.55 7.31 2.58
CA ASN A 46 -26.09 6.05 2.00
C ASN A 46 -24.87 6.12 1.06
N LYS A 47 -24.27 7.31 0.86
CA LYS A 47 -23.04 7.42 0.07
C LYS A 47 -21.85 6.99 0.92
N LEU A 48 -21.32 5.82 0.59
CA LEU A 48 -20.08 5.29 1.15
C LEU A 48 -18.88 5.90 0.43
N CYS A 49 -17.98 6.51 1.18
CA CYS A 49 -16.69 6.98 0.71
C CYS A 49 -15.57 6.23 1.46
N THR A 50 -14.44 6.01 0.79
CA THR A 50 -13.24 5.45 1.44
C THR A 50 -12.23 6.57 1.66
N LEU A 51 -11.67 6.67 2.86
CA LEU A 51 -10.69 7.68 3.24
C LEU A 51 -9.35 7.04 3.51
N VAL A 52 -8.28 7.55 2.90
CA VAL A 52 -6.90 7.26 3.29
C VAL A 52 -6.35 8.48 4.02
N ARG A 53 -6.05 8.34 5.31
CA ARG A 53 -5.62 9.46 6.17
C ARG A 53 -4.11 9.43 6.44
N ASN A 54 -3.62 10.50 7.06
CA ASN A 54 -2.24 10.67 7.52
C ASN A 54 -1.19 10.59 6.41
N VAL A 55 -1.55 10.95 5.17
CA VAL A 55 -0.62 10.87 4.05
C VAL A 55 0.48 11.93 4.21
N GLU A 56 1.72 11.48 4.15
CA GLU A 56 2.92 12.33 4.16
C GLU A 56 3.48 12.46 2.74
N GLY A 57 4.16 13.57 2.45
CA GLY A 57 4.68 13.86 1.10
C GLY A 57 3.60 14.30 0.11
N ASN A 58 3.69 13.84 -1.14
CA ASN A 58 2.84 14.30 -2.24
C ASN A 58 1.50 13.55 -2.32
N VAL A 59 0.47 14.10 -1.68
CA VAL A 59 -0.90 13.54 -1.65
C VAL A 59 -1.54 13.44 -3.03
N GLU A 60 -1.28 14.41 -3.91
CA GLU A 60 -1.81 14.42 -5.28
C GLU A 60 -1.26 13.22 -6.07
N LYS A 61 0.01 12.87 -5.86
CA LYS A 61 0.62 11.71 -6.50
C LYS A 61 0.02 10.40 -6.01
N LEU A 62 -0.29 10.27 -4.71
CA LEU A 62 -1.04 9.11 -4.18
C LEU A 62 -2.43 9.01 -4.82
N ALA A 63 -3.15 10.15 -4.92
CA ALA A 63 -4.48 10.18 -5.51
C ALA A 63 -4.45 9.73 -7.00
N ALA A 64 -3.47 10.25 -7.77
CA ALA A 64 -3.27 9.85 -9.16
C ALA A 64 -2.93 8.36 -9.29
N ASP A 65 -2.00 7.86 -8.47
CA ASP A 65 -1.58 6.45 -8.52
C ASP A 65 -2.74 5.51 -8.14
N LEU A 66 -3.55 5.87 -7.15
CA LEU A 66 -4.78 5.12 -6.81
C LEU A 66 -5.78 5.15 -7.96
N GLN A 67 -6.03 6.31 -8.58
CA GLN A 67 -6.97 6.42 -9.70
C GLN A 67 -6.54 5.55 -10.90
N GLN A 68 -5.21 5.43 -11.14
CA GLN A 68 -4.66 4.73 -12.29
C GLN A 68 -4.47 3.22 -12.07
N SER A 69 -4.23 2.78 -10.83
CA SER A 69 -3.74 1.42 -10.57
C SER A 69 -4.51 0.65 -9.50
N LEU A 70 -5.56 1.23 -8.90
CA LEU A 70 -6.38 0.51 -7.92
C LEU A 70 -7.18 -0.62 -8.58
N PHE A 71 -7.66 -0.40 -9.81
CA PHE A 71 -8.40 -1.38 -10.60
C PHE A 71 -7.84 -1.46 -12.03
N PRO A 72 -7.98 -2.61 -12.72
CA PRO A 72 -7.77 -2.70 -14.16
C PRO A 72 -8.68 -1.73 -14.91
N ALA A 73 -8.21 -1.19 -16.05
CA ALA A 73 -8.96 -0.19 -16.83
C ALA A 73 -10.34 -0.69 -17.30
N ASP A 74 -10.47 -1.99 -17.54
CA ASP A 74 -11.71 -2.62 -18.04
C ASP A 74 -12.71 -2.95 -16.92
N ALA A 75 -12.33 -2.77 -15.65
CA ALA A 75 -13.20 -3.06 -14.54
C ALA A 75 -14.32 -2.01 -14.40
N PRO A 76 -15.59 -2.41 -14.15
CA PRO A 76 -16.68 -1.46 -13.96
C PRO A 76 -16.47 -0.55 -12.74
N GLU A 77 -15.68 -0.98 -11.75
CA GLU A 77 -15.23 -0.17 -10.62
C GLU A 77 -14.34 0.99 -11.08
N ALA A 78 -13.43 0.78 -12.04
CA ALA A 78 -12.53 1.81 -12.54
C ALA A 78 -13.28 2.98 -13.17
N ALA A 79 -14.36 2.69 -13.90
CA ALA A 79 -15.23 3.72 -14.50
C ALA A 79 -15.93 4.60 -13.45
N ARG A 80 -16.31 4.00 -12.32
CA ARG A 80 -17.02 4.66 -11.20
C ARG A 80 -16.07 5.35 -10.22
N LEU A 81 -14.84 4.85 -10.11
CA LEU A 81 -13.84 5.34 -9.17
C LEU A 81 -13.55 6.82 -9.41
N ARG A 82 -13.67 7.61 -8.35
CA ARG A 82 -13.20 9.00 -8.30
C ARG A 82 -12.33 9.16 -7.08
N VAL A 83 -11.08 9.53 -7.30
CA VAL A 83 -10.10 9.78 -6.24
C VAL A 83 -9.82 11.27 -6.18
N THR A 84 -9.89 11.84 -4.98
CA THR A 84 -9.65 13.27 -4.75
C THR A 84 -8.70 13.46 -3.59
N ALA A 85 -7.59 14.16 -3.86
CA ALA A 85 -6.71 14.64 -2.81
C ALA A 85 -7.37 15.81 -2.08
N VAL A 86 -7.32 15.79 -0.76
CA VAL A 86 -7.80 16.88 0.09
C VAL A 86 -6.63 17.52 0.80
N ARG A 87 -6.64 18.85 0.87
CA ARG A 87 -5.57 19.69 1.45
C ARG A 87 -5.15 19.29 2.87
N SER A 88 -6.01 18.58 3.61
CA SER A 88 -5.76 18.08 4.97
C SER A 88 -5.09 16.69 4.99
N ARG A 89 -4.14 16.43 4.08
CA ARG A 89 -3.32 15.20 4.06
C ARG A 89 -4.12 13.90 4.03
N HIS A 90 -5.22 13.89 3.28
CA HIS A 90 -6.00 12.67 3.08
C HIS A 90 -6.53 12.58 1.65
N VAL A 91 -6.80 11.35 1.23
CA VAL A 91 -7.39 11.03 -0.06
C VAL A 91 -8.80 10.49 0.18
N VAL A 92 -9.75 10.99 -0.60
CA VAL A 92 -11.14 10.54 -0.61
C VAL A 92 -11.39 9.76 -1.89
N LEU A 93 -11.86 8.53 -1.76
CA LEU A 93 -12.32 7.71 -2.86
C LEU A 93 -13.84 7.62 -2.79
N THR A 94 -14.50 7.87 -3.93
CA THR A 94 -15.95 7.81 -4.08
C THR A 94 -16.31 6.95 -5.30
N GLY A 95 -17.60 6.61 -5.42
CA GLY A 95 -18.11 5.73 -6.47
C GLY A 95 -18.28 4.26 -6.05
N GLY A 96 -17.91 3.92 -4.80
CA GLY A 96 -18.07 2.58 -4.25
C GLY A 96 -17.40 2.43 -2.88
N HIS A 97 -17.48 1.21 -2.33
CA HIS A 97 -16.79 0.83 -1.10
C HIS A 97 -15.49 0.10 -1.46
N TYR A 98 -14.35 0.77 -1.28
CA TYR A 98 -13.05 0.31 -1.79
C TYR A 98 -12.02 0.06 -0.69
N LYS A 99 -12.48 -0.08 0.57
CA LYS A 99 -11.57 -0.19 1.73
C LYS A 99 -10.64 -1.40 1.62
N LYS A 100 -11.15 -2.55 1.18
CA LYS A 100 -10.37 -3.81 1.13
C LYS A 100 -9.31 -3.72 0.03
N GLU A 101 -9.69 -3.17 -1.10
CA GLU A 101 -8.89 -3.02 -2.31
C GLU A 101 -7.76 -2.03 -2.06
N VAL A 102 -8.07 -0.89 -1.43
CA VAL A 102 -7.06 0.11 -1.04
C VAL A 102 -6.08 -0.45 -0.01
N LEU A 103 -6.55 -1.24 0.97
CA LEU A 103 -5.66 -1.89 1.92
C LEU A 103 -4.70 -2.87 1.23
N ALA A 104 -5.23 -3.74 0.37
CA ALA A 104 -4.42 -4.69 -0.39
C ALA A 104 -3.39 -3.97 -1.27
N TRP A 105 -3.80 -2.89 -1.93
CA TRP A 105 -2.96 -2.06 -2.79
C TRP A 105 -1.82 -1.36 -2.02
N LEU A 106 -2.10 -0.88 -0.81
CA LEU A 106 -1.10 -0.25 0.06
C LEU A 106 -0.12 -1.28 0.63
N HIS A 107 -0.61 -2.43 1.08
CA HIS A 107 0.23 -3.54 1.58
C HIS A 107 1.15 -4.08 0.48
N ALA A 108 0.64 -4.24 -0.75
CA ALA A 108 1.46 -4.68 -1.89
C ALA A 108 2.62 -3.73 -2.21
N ARG A 109 2.52 -2.45 -1.83
CA ARG A 109 3.57 -1.42 -1.99
C ARG A 109 4.49 -1.28 -0.78
N GLY A 110 4.26 -2.05 0.27
CA GLY A 110 5.07 -2.03 1.50
C GLY A 110 4.69 -0.94 2.50
N PHE A 111 3.48 -0.38 2.41
CA PHE A 111 2.95 0.54 3.44
C PHE A 111 2.28 -0.24 4.57
#